data_AF-A0A8T4YVB3-F1
#
_entry.id   AF-A0A8T4YVB3-F1
#
_cell.length_a   1.000
_cell.length_b   1.000
_cell.length_c   1.000
_cell.angle_alpha   90.00
_cell.angle_beta   90.00
_cell.angle_gamma   90.00
#
_symmetry.space_group_name_H-M   'P 1'
#
loop_
_entity.id
_entity.type
_entity.pdbx_description
1 polymer ?
#
loop_
_entity_poly.entity_id
_entity_poly.type
_entity_poly.pdbx_seq_one_letter_code
_entity_poly.pdbx_strand_id
1 'polypeptide(L)'
;FAGQRHRTGDVFIILFGLSSLYFAASLVRLSLILAPSLALLAAITVTELATPAVDIVREAIIFPKRKVRFTTKVGREFGVAILLVLLLIIAPTFGSAVRAAYAPATIVTSSLPTVRQAPQDWLEALTWMRDNLGEDAVVFSWWDYGYWITAIGDKHSLADNGTMNTTQISVIGRTFLSDTDKALVTLKRYNVSHVAVLVTWYMKDNTVHFYGYGEDSKWYWMARISNGSTLDGETVNFYSRRVGEGEQAYTVYDRILTVGDKVVSNKTIVDKVGVSNSTLLGLVMSGAYSKEQGNEFFTPAFVSSNKFVLVYQVNYLTRTNLTINLGRLNMSFPEKVEVSGRLVDEESRPLSNLTVRLQYSEDGGNTWLTIKDLLTVEDGTYSHTWDPGVGEYLVRARWSGLAGKYASATSQTQALSVLKGKPTVKLNVEPTVTSLGKNISVDVRIYPQLSEGQVTFEVSTDNRTWTPAIIGQPVQGVFTPKWRPEAAGVYYVRASWTGTAEYEAMTSRIVVVTVGELQ
;
A
#
# COMPACT_ATOMS: atom_id res chain seq x y z
N PHE A 1 -45.11 -28.40 36.27
CA PHE A 1 -44.89 -29.80 36.70
C PHE A 1 -43.91 -29.94 37.85
N ALA A 2 -42.61 -29.64 37.69
CA ALA A 2 -41.63 -29.78 38.79
C ALA A 2 -42.01 -28.97 40.04
N GLY A 3 -42.41 -27.70 39.86
CA GLY A 3 -42.86 -26.84 40.96
C GLY A 3 -44.17 -27.27 41.65
N GLN A 4 -44.94 -28.19 41.05
CA GLN A 4 -46.21 -28.69 41.63
C GLN A 4 -46.01 -29.95 42.50
N ARG A 5 -44.90 -30.69 42.31
CA ARG A 5 -44.64 -31.95 43.02
C ARG A 5 -43.86 -31.79 44.33
N HIS A 6 -43.14 -30.68 44.48
CA HIS A 6 -42.41 -30.28 45.70
C HIS A 6 -41.47 -31.35 46.29
N ARG A 7 -40.91 -32.26 45.48
CA ARG A 7 -39.88 -33.21 45.96
C ARG A 7 -38.53 -32.50 46.07
N THR A 8 -37.65 -32.97 46.96
CA THR A 8 -36.31 -32.39 47.14
C THR A 8 -35.50 -32.32 45.83
N GLY A 9 -35.64 -33.35 44.97
CA GLY A 9 -35.01 -33.35 43.64
C GLY A 9 -35.60 -32.31 42.67
N ASP A 10 -36.90 -32.01 42.78
CA ASP A 10 -37.55 -31.00 41.94
C ASP A 10 -37.09 -29.59 42.32
N VAL A 11 -36.86 -29.33 43.61
CA VAL A 11 -36.30 -28.05 44.11
C VAL A 11 -34.91 -27.82 43.53
N PHE A 12 -34.05 -28.84 43.51
CA PHE A 12 -32.73 -28.76 42.90
C PHE A 12 -32.80 -28.41 41.41
N ILE A 13 -33.66 -29.11 40.64
CA ILE A 13 -33.78 -28.88 39.19
C ILE A 13 -34.31 -27.48 38.88
N ILE A 14 -35.25 -26.96 39.69
CA ILE A 14 -35.76 -25.59 39.53
C ILE A 14 -34.65 -24.57 39.81
N LEU A 15 -33.91 -24.73 40.90
CA LEU A 15 -32.78 -23.84 41.23
C LEU A 15 -31.69 -23.91 40.17
N PHE A 16 -31.34 -25.11 39.71
CA PHE A 16 -30.37 -25.32 38.65
C PHE A 16 -30.80 -24.64 37.35
N GLY A 17 -32.05 -24.83 36.92
CA GLY A 17 -32.60 -24.22 35.71
C GLY A 17 -32.71 -22.69 35.77
N LEU A 18 -33.15 -22.13 36.91
CA LEU A 18 -33.24 -20.67 37.07
C LEU A 18 -31.86 -20.01 37.12
N SER A 19 -30.91 -20.62 37.84
CA SER A 19 -29.55 -20.10 37.96
C SER A 19 -28.82 -20.19 36.63
N SER A 20 -28.90 -21.33 35.94
CA SER A 20 -28.29 -21.52 34.63
C SER A 20 -28.89 -20.57 33.58
N LEU A 21 -30.20 -20.31 33.64
CA LEU A 21 -30.88 -19.37 32.74
C LEU A 21 -30.40 -17.94 32.98
N TYR A 22 -30.30 -17.52 34.25
CA TYR A 22 -29.77 -16.21 34.60
C TYR A 22 -28.35 -16.01 34.05
N PHE A 23 -27.46 -16.97 34.29
CA PHE A 23 -26.09 -16.89 33.81
C PHE A 23 -25.99 -16.95 32.28
N ALA A 24 -26.75 -17.81 31.62
CA ALA A 24 -26.77 -17.89 30.16
C ALA A 24 -27.37 -16.64 29.50
N ALA A 25 -28.33 -15.97 30.16
CA ALA A 25 -28.86 -14.68 29.70
C ALA A 25 -27.80 -13.56 29.79
N SER A 26 -26.87 -13.64 30.75
CA SER A 26 -25.78 -12.67 30.91
C SER A 26 -24.58 -12.92 29.99
N LEU A 27 -24.29 -14.18 29.65
CA LEU A 27 -23.10 -14.55 28.88
C LEU A 27 -23.37 -15.75 27.96
N VAL A 28 -23.23 -15.54 26.65
CA VAL A 28 -23.55 -16.54 25.61
C VAL A 28 -22.83 -17.87 25.82
N ARG A 29 -21.56 -17.85 26.27
CA ARG A 29 -20.78 -19.08 26.50
C ARG A 29 -21.34 -19.96 27.63
N LEU A 30 -22.09 -19.39 28.58
CA LEU A 30 -22.73 -20.14 29.67
C LEU A 30 -24.02 -20.85 29.23
N SER A 31 -24.46 -20.67 27.98
CA SER A 31 -25.50 -21.51 27.36
C SER A 31 -25.16 -23.01 27.41
N LEU A 32 -23.87 -23.36 27.45
CA LEU A 32 -23.40 -24.74 27.65
C LEU A 32 -23.88 -25.33 28.98
N ILE A 33 -23.95 -24.52 30.04
CA ILE A 33 -24.42 -24.94 31.38
C ILE A 33 -25.95 -24.96 31.42
N LEU A 34 -26.61 -24.07 30.67
CA LEU A 34 -28.07 -24.05 30.51
C LEU A 34 -28.58 -25.31 29.79
N ALA A 35 -27.86 -25.78 28.76
CA ALA A 35 -28.27 -26.93 27.95
C ALA A 35 -28.71 -28.17 28.76
N PRO A 36 -27.91 -28.74 29.69
CA PRO A 36 -28.34 -29.90 30.49
C PRO A 36 -29.53 -29.60 31.40
N SER A 37 -29.60 -28.39 31.99
CA SER A 37 -30.72 -28.00 32.85
C SER A 37 -32.06 -27.91 32.09
N LEU A 38 -32.05 -27.31 30.89
CA LEU A 38 -33.22 -27.23 30.03
C LEU A 38 -33.59 -28.60 29.46
N ALA A 39 -32.62 -29.45 29.12
CA ALA A 39 -32.89 -30.80 28.64
C ALA A 39 -33.64 -31.63 29.71
N LEU A 40 -33.24 -31.52 30.99
CA LEU A 40 -33.94 -32.19 32.10
C LEU A 40 -35.36 -31.64 32.31
N LEU A 41 -35.52 -30.31 32.32
CA LEU A 41 -36.84 -29.68 32.45
C LEU A 41 -37.77 -30.00 31.27
N ALA A 42 -37.23 -30.02 30.05
CA ALA A 42 -37.95 -30.41 28.84
C ALA A 42 -38.35 -31.89 28.89
N ALA A 43 -37.44 -32.78 29.30
CA ALA A 43 -37.74 -34.21 29.45
C ALA A 43 -38.85 -34.47 30.48
N ILE A 44 -38.81 -33.79 31.64
CA ILE A 44 -39.87 -33.85 32.65
C ILE A 44 -41.20 -33.37 32.03
N THR A 45 -41.18 -32.24 31.33
CA THR A 45 -42.38 -31.66 30.71
C THR A 45 -42.99 -32.59 29.66
N VAL A 46 -42.16 -33.14 28.77
CA VAL A 46 -42.59 -34.10 27.74
C VAL A 46 -43.15 -35.37 28.38
N THR A 47 -42.51 -35.90 29.42
CA THR A 47 -42.98 -37.11 30.12
C THR A 47 -44.36 -36.89 30.75
N GLU A 48 -44.58 -35.75 31.43
CA GLU A 48 -45.87 -35.44 32.04
C GLU A 48 -46.97 -35.17 31.03
N LEU A 49 -46.64 -34.55 29.89
CA LEU A 49 -47.60 -34.35 28.80
C LEU A 49 -47.93 -35.65 28.07
N ALA A 50 -46.97 -36.58 27.95
CA ALA A 50 -47.14 -37.86 27.29
C ALA A 50 -47.87 -38.90 28.16
N THR A 51 -47.71 -38.86 29.49
CA THR A 51 -48.25 -39.87 30.41
C THR A 51 -49.78 -40.05 30.26
N PRO A 52 -50.62 -38.98 30.27
CA PRO A 52 -52.06 -39.13 30.05
C PRO A 52 -52.41 -39.70 28.67
N ALA A 53 -51.66 -39.34 27.63
CA ALA A 53 -51.87 -39.86 26.29
C ALA A 53 -51.53 -41.35 26.19
N VAL A 54 -50.45 -41.79 26.85
CA VAL A 54 -50.06 -43.21 26.95
C VAL A 54 -51.08 -44.03 27.74
N ASP A 55 -51.61 -43.49 28.83
CA ASP A 55 -52.64 -44.15 29.65
C ASP A 55 -53.94 -44.39 28.85
N ILE A 56 -54.34 -43.42 28.01
CA ILE A 56 -55.48 -43.55 27.08
C ILE A 56 -55.20 -44.64 26.03
N VAL A 57 -53.98 -44.67 25.47
CA VAL A 57 -53.60 -45.66 24.44
C VAL A 57 -53.56 -47.09 24.98
N ARG A 58 -53.13 -47.26 26.24
CA ARG A 58 -53.01 -48.56 26.90
C ARG A 58 -54.34 -49.09 27.45
N GLU A 59 -55.45 -48.37 27.26
CA GLU A 59 -56.73 -48.67 27.90
C GLU A 59 -56.58 -48.92 29.41
N ALA A 60 -55.66 -48.18 30.06
CA ALA A 60 -55.44 -48.34 31.48
C ALA A 60 -56.73 -47.96 32.21
N ILE A 61 -57.22 -48.84 33.09
CA ILE A 61 -58.43 -48.60 33.88
C ILE A 61 -58.12 -47.46 34.87
N ILE A 62 -58.43 -46.23 34.48
CA ILE A 62 -58.33 -45.06 35.35
C ILE A 62 -59.41 -45.24 36.42
N PHE A 63 -59.04 -45.56 37.66
CA PHE A 63 -59.96 -45.48 38.80
C PHE A 63 -60.09 -44.00 39.20
N PRO A 64 -61.22 -43.31 38.91
CA PRO A 64 -61.36 -41.91 39.28
C PRO A 64 -61.53 -41.80 40.80
N LYS A 65 -60.63 -41.08 41.49
CA LYS A 65 -60.74 -40.79 42.94
C LYS A 65 -61.91 -39.87 43.30
N ARG A 66 -62.65 -39.31 42.33
CA ARG A 66 -63.83 -38.46 42.58
C ARG A 66 -64.89 -38.69 41.50
N LYS A 67 -66.16 -38.83 41.89
CA LYS A 67 -67.29 -39.02 40.96
C LYS A 67 -67.45 -37.78 40.06
N VAL A 68 -67.05 -37.89 38.80
CA VAL A 68 -67.36 -36.91 37.75
C VAL A 68 -68.51 -37.49 36.93
N ARG A 69 -69.63 -36.75 36.83
CA ARG A 69 -70.74 -37.09 35.92
C ARG A 69 -70.32 -36.67 34.51
N PHE A 70 -70.46 -37.58 33.55
CA PHE A 70 -70.03 -37.51 32.15
C PHE A 70 -68.52 -37.68 31.92
N THR A 71 -68.11 -38.91 31.60
CA THR A 71 -66.86 -39.19 30.90
C THR A 71 -67.20 -39.65 29.49
N THR A 72 -67.04 -38.78 28.50
CA THR A 72 -66.94 -39.23 27.10
C THR A 72 -65.74 -40.17 27.02
N LYS A 73 -65.96 -41.43 26.59
CA LYS A 73 -64.86 -42.37 26.37
C LYS A 73 -64.02 -41.82 25.22
N VAL A 74 -62.84 -41.30 25.54
CA VAL A 74 -61.85 -40.88 24.56
C VAL A 74 -61.25 -42.15 23.97
N GLY A 75 -61.41 -42.37 22.66
CA GLY A 75 -60.87 -43.55 21.99
C GLY A 75 -59.35 -43.50 21.87
N ARG A 76 -58.74 -44.68 21.64
CA ARG A 76 -57.28 -44.87 21.54
C ARG A 76 -56.64 -43.96 20.49
N GLU A 77 -57.38 -43.66 19.42
CA GLU A 77 -56.98 -42.77 18.33
C GLU A 77 -56.60 -41.36 18.80
N PHE A 78 -57.26 -40.83 19.84
CA PHE A 78 -56.95 -39.51 20.38
C PHE A 78 -55.62 -39.50 21.15
N GLY A 79 -55.33 -40.57 21.91
CA GLY A 79 -54.05 -40.71 22.61
C GLY A 79 -52.87 -40.82 21.63
N VAL A 80 -53.06 -41.56 20.52
CA VAL A 80 -52.06 -41.64 19.44
C VAL A 80 -51.90 -40.28 18.74
N ALA A 81 -53.01 -39.57 18.47
CA ALA A 81 -52.96 -38.24 17.86
C ALA A 81 -52.19 -37.23 18.72
N ILE A 82 -52.39 -37.23 20.04
CA ILE A 82 -51.64 -36.35 20.96
C ILE A 82 -50.14 -36.67 20.96
N LEU A 83 -49.77 -37.96 20.97
CA LEU A 83 -48.35 -38.36 20.88
C LEU A 83 -47.72 -37.97 19.53
N LEU A 84 -48.49 -38.08 18.45
CA LEU A 84 -48.04 -37.68 17.10
C LEU A 84 -47.84 -36.16 17.02
N VAL A 85 -48.76 -35.37 17.57
CA VAL A 85 -48.61 -33.90 17.66
C VAL A 85 -47.39 -33.53 18.50
N LEU A 86 -47.18 -34.19 19.65
CA LEU A 86 -46.00 -33.98 20.49
C LEU A 86 -44.70 -34.30 19.73
N LEU A 87 -44.68 -35.40 18.98
CA LEU A 87 -43.55 -35.75 18.12
C LEU A 87 -43.30 -34.71 17.02
N LEU A 88 -44.35 -34.22 16.35
CA LEU A 88 -44.24 -33.21 15.30
C LEU A 88 -43.74 -31.86 15.81
N ILE A 89 -44.05 -31.49 17.06
CA ILE A 89 -43.55 -30.26 17.68
C ILE A 89 -42.05 -30.37 17.99
N ILE A 90 -41.60 -31.56 18.43
CA ILE A 90 -40.20 -31.76 18.86
C ILE A 90 -39.29 -32.04 17.64
N ALA A 91 -39.74 -32.75 16.62
CA ALA A 91 -38.91 -33.18 15.49
C ALA A 91 -38.11 -32.06 14.79
N PRO A 92 -38.65 -30.86 14.52
CA PRO A 92 -37.89 -29.76 13.92
C PRO A 92 -36.72 -29.26 14.78
N THR A 93 -36.85 -29.34 16.11
CA THR A 93 -35.81 -28.89 17.04
C THR A 93 -34.55 -29.76 16.95
N PHE A 94 -34.71 -31.07 16.75
CA PHE A 94 -33.60 -31.99 16.52
C PHE A 94 -32.88 -31.70 15.20
N GLY A 95 -33.60 -31.39 14.12
CA GLY A 95 -32.99 -31.03 12.83
C GLY A 95 -32.12 -29.76 12.90
N SER A 96 -32.50 -28.78 13.72
CA SER A 96 -31.69 -27.59 13.98
C SER A 96 -30.49 -27.89 14.88
N ALA A 97 -30.67 -28.71 15.92
CA ALA A 97 -29.59 -29.13 16.81
C ALA A 97 -28.51 -29.92 16.07
N VAL A 98 -28.91 -30.86 15.20
CA VAL A 98 -28.00 -31.65 14.37
C VAL A 98 -27.18 -30.75 13.44
N ARG A 99 -27.82 -29.79 12.76
CA ARG A 99 -27.12 -28.83 11.90
C ARG A 99 -26.10 -27.98 12.66
N ALA A 100 -26.45 -27.53 13.86
CA ALA A 100 -25.53 -26.77 14.71
C ALA A 100 -24.34 -27.63 15.19
N ALA A 101 -24.58 -28.90 15.52
CA ALA A 101 -23.54 -29.83 15.96
C ALA A 101 -22.53 -30.18 14.85
N TYR A 102 -22.98 -30.21 13.59
CA TYR A 102 -22.13 -30.46 12.42
C TYR A 102 -21.50 -29.19 11.82
N ALA A 103 -21.56 -28.04 12.51
CA ALA A 103 -20.84 -26.85 12.08
C ALA A 103 -19.31 -27.13 12.09
N PRO A 104 -18.59 -26.83 10.99
CA PRO A 104 -17.16 -27.12 10.90
C PRO A 104 -16.35 -26.30 11.91
N ALA A 105 -15.22 -26.86 12.35
CA ALA A 105 -14.29 -26.15 13.22
C ALA A 105 -13.74 -24.89 12.52
N THR A 106 -13.55 -23.81 13.28
CA THR A 106 -13.14 -22.51 12.75
C THR A 106 -11.79 -22.55 12.03
N ILE A 107 -10.89 -23.47 12.37
CA ILE A 107 -9.61 -23.62 11.65
C ILE A 107 -9.81 -24.16 10.23
N VAL A 108 -10.79 -25.04 10.02
CA VAL A 108 -11.11 -25.63 8.71
C VAL A 108 -11.80 -24.60 7.81
N THR A 109 -12.41 -23.57 8.41
CA THR A 109 -13.03 -22.46 7.69
C THR A 109 -12.18 -21.19 7.70
N SER A 110 -10.90 -21.27 8.09
CA SER A 110 -10.00 -20.12 8.17
C SER A 110 -10.58 -18.93 8.95
N SER A 111 -11.18 -19.21 10.10
CA SER A 111 -11.88 -18.27 11.00
C SER A 111 -13.17 -17.66 10.45
N LEU A 112 -13.68 -18.13 9.30
CA LEU A 112 -14.90 -17.61 8.71
C LEU A 112 -16.13 -18.42 9.14
N PRO A 113 -17.16 -17.81 9.78
CA PRO A 113 -18.29 -18.55 10.33
C PRO A 113 -19.39 -18.91 9.31
N THR A 114 -19.39 -18.32 8.11
CA THR A 114 -20.57 -18.29 7.22
C THR A 114 -20.32 -18.75 5.77
N VAL A 115 -19.12 -19.22 5.44
CA VAL A 115 -18.78 -19.50 4.03
C VAL A 115 -19.26 -20.91 3.64
N ARG A 116 -20.01 -21.00 2.53
CA ARG A 116 -20.51 -22.27 1.98
C ARG A 116 -19.39 -23.20 1.49
N GLN A 117 -18.26 -22.61 1.12
CA GLN A 117 -16.99 -23.30 0.88
C GLN A 117 -16.17 -23.09 2.15
N ALA A 118 -15.55 -24.13 2.71
CA ALA A 118 -14.68 -23.97 3.86
C ALA A 118 -13.26 -23.65 3.35
N PRO A 119 -12.85 -22.36 3.30
CA PRO A 119 -11.51 -22.01 2.84
C PRO A 119 -10.48 -22.60 3.82
N GLN A 120 -9.53 -23.36 3.28
CA GLN A 120 -8.47 -24.02 4.05
C GLN A 120 -7.19 -23.19 4.12
N ASP A 121 -7.24 -21.90 3.81
CA ASP A 121 -6.09 -20.98 3.74
C ASP A 121 -5.17 -21.03 4.97
N TRP A 122 -5.72 -21.12 6.19
CA TRP A 122 -4.91 -21.31 7.39
C TRP A 122 -4.24 -22.68 7.44
N LEU A 123 -4.92 -23.76 7.05
CA LEU A 123 -4.32 -25.09 6.99
C LEU A 123 -3.21 -25.16 5.93
N GLU A 124 -3.40 -24.52 4.77
CA GLU A 124 -2.38 -24.39 3.73
C GLU A 124 -1.15 -23.65 4.26
N ALA A 125 -1.35 -22.49 4.88
CA ALA A 125 -0.28 -21.67 5.43
C ALA A 125 0.49 -22.39 6.54
N LEU A 126 -0.20 -23.05 7.47
CA LEU A 126 0.42 -23.78 8.58
C LEU A 126 1.21 -25.00 8.08
N THR A 127 0.67 -25.73 7.10
CA THR A 127 1.38 -26.85 6.47
C THR A 127 2.64 -26.36 5.76
N TRP A 128 2.53 -25.26 5.00
CA TRP A 128 3.68 -24.63 4.36
C TRP A 128 4.73 -24.17 5.39
N MET A 129 4.31 -23.50 6.47
CA MET A 129 5.21 -23.06 7.54
C MET A 129 5.97 -24.23 8.15
N ARG A 130 5.29 -25.34 8.44
CA ARG A 130 5.89 -26.54 9.00
C ARG A 130 6.96 -27.12 8.09
N ASP A 131 6.65 -27.23 6.80
CA ASP A 131 7.47 -27.98 5.85
C ASP A 131 8.61 -27.12 5.22
N ASN A 132 8.53 -25.79 5.29
CA ASN A 132 9.47 -24.87 4.61
C ASN A 132 10.28 -23.95 5.53
N LEU A 133 9.80 -23.66 6.75
CA LEU A 133 10.54 -22.80 7.68
C LEU A 133 11.43 -23.64 8.61
N GLY A 134 12.57 -23.06 9.02
CA GLY A 134 13.46 -23.69 10.01
C GLY A 134 12.77 -23.93 11.36
N GLU A 135 13.24 -24.91 12.12
CA GLU A 135 12.66 -25.29 13.42
C GLU A 135 12.64 -24.14 14.43
N ASP A 136 13.64 -23.26 14.38
CA ASP A 136 13.81 -22.09 15.25
C ASP A 136 13.06 -20.84 14.73
N ALA A 137 12.33 -20.94 13.61
CA ALA A 137 11.63 -19.79 13.05
C ALA A 137 10.50 -19.31 13.98
N VAL A 138 10.52 -17.99 14.24
CA VAL A 138 9.53 -17.28 15.04
C VAL A 138 8.57 -16.53 14.13
N VAL A 139 7.29 -16.88 14.21
CA VAL A 139 6.20 -16.30 13.42
C VAL A 139 5.44 -15.28 14.26
N PHE A 140 5.48 -14.02 13.82
CA PHE A 140 4.71 -12.92 14.38
C PHE A 140 3.30 -12.89 13.78
N SER A 141 2.28 -12.96 14.62
CA SER A 141 0.87 -12.90 14.21
C SER A 141 0.03 -12.24 15.31
N TRP A 142 -1.24 -11.99 15.02
CA TRP A 142 -2.19 -11.71 16.10
C TRP A 142 -2.36 -12.94 17.02
N TRP A 143 -2.68 -12.69 18.30
CA TRP A 143 -2.65 -13.72 19.36
C TRP A 143 -3.70 -14.83 19.15
N ASP A 144 -4.79 -14.54 18.45
CA ASP A 144 -5.84 -15.52 18.09
C ASP A 144 -5.26 -16.79 17.43
N TYR A 145 -4.19 -16.64 16.65
CA TYR A 145 -3.64 -17.68 15.78
C TYR A 145 -2.41 -18.40 16.37
N GLY A 146 -1.86 -17.93 17.50
CA GLY A 146 -0.60 -18.43 18.03
C GLY A 146 -0.61 -19.93 18.37
N TYR A 147 -1.74 -20.43 18.87
CA TYR A 147 -1.90 -21.87 19.13
C TYR A 147 -1.89 -22.70 17.84
N TRP A 148 -2.43 -22.20 16.73
CA TRP A 148 -2.41 -22.90 15.45
C TRP A 148 -1.00 -22.99 14.86
N ILE A 149 -0.27 -21.87 14.92
CA ILE A 149 1.14 -21.79 14.52
C ILE A 149 1.98 -22.77 15.32
N THR A 150 1.77 -22.84 16.63
CA THR A 150 2.54 -23.73 17.50
C THR A 150 2.15 -25.20 17.31
N ALA A 151 0.86 -25.54 17.34
CA ALA A 151 0.41 -26.93 17.36
C ALA A 151 0.40 -27.62 15.99
N ILE A 152 0.18 -26.88 14.90
CA ILE A 152 0.07 -27.45 13.53
C ILE A 152 1.25 -27.01 12.67
N GLY A 153 1.62 -25.73 12.76
CA GLY A 153 2.78 -25.20 12.05
C GLY A 153 4.12 -25.67 12.63
N ASP A 154 4.14 -26.16 13.87
CA ASP A 154 5.35 -26.54 14.61
C ASP A 154 6.40 -25.42 14.58
N LYS A 155 5.95 -24.20 14.89
CA LYS A 155 6.77 -22.97 14.93
C LYS A 155 6.50 -22.15 16.17
N HIS A 156 7.47 -21.32 16.53
CA HIS A 156 7.36 -20.44 17.69
C HIS A 156 6.45 -19.25 17.37
N SER A 157 5.53 -18.91 18.27
CA SER A 157 4.70 -17.70 18.19
C SER A 157 4.93 -16.80 19.41
N LEU A 158 4.81 -15.49 19.25
CA LEU A 158 5.06 -14.53 20.33
C LEU A 158 3.95 -14.46 21.38
N ALA A 159 2.71 -14.83 21.03
CA ALA A 159 1.58 -14.86 21.93
C ALA A 159 0.52 -15.85 21.43
N ASP A 160 -0.29 -16.36 22.33
CA ASP A 160 -1.34 -17.33 22.03
C ASP A 160 -2.70 -16.93 22.62
N ASN A 161 -3.69 -17.79 22.36
CA ASN A 161 -5.07 -17.66 22.82
C ASN A 161 -5.23 -17.87 24.35
N GLY A 162 -4.15 -18.22 25.06
CA GLY A 162 -4.14 -18.28 26.51
C GLY A 162 -4.20 -16.88 27.14
N THR A 163 -3.67 -15.85 26.48
CA THR A 163 -3.71 -14.44 26.91
C THR A 163 -3.15 -14.17 28.32
N MET A 164 -2.23 -15.01 28.80
CA MET A 164 -1.68 -14.93 30.16
C MET A 164 -0.82 -13.67 30.39
N ASN A 165 -0.19 -13.13 29.34
CA ASN A 165 0.61 -11.91 29.41
C ASN A 165 0.04 -10.83 28.46
N THR A 166 -0.76 -9.93 29.02
CA THR A 166 -1.40 -8.84 28.25
C THR A 166 -0.41 -7.79 27.77
N THR A 167 0.72 -7.60 28.45
CA THR A 167 1.78 -6.69 28.01
C THR A 167 2.38 -7.16 26.69
N GLN A 168 2.61 -8.47 26.51
CA GLN A 168 3.09 -9.02 25.25
C GLN A 168 2.10 -8.78 24.10
N ILE A 169 0.80 -8.94 24.35
CA ILE A 169 -0.25 -8.66 23.36
C ILE A 169 -0.29 -7.17 23.00
N SER A 170 -0.11 -6.29 23.99
CA SER A 170 0.01 -4.85 23.76
C SER A 170 1.22 -4.52 22.87
N VAL A 171 2.36 -5.18 23.06
CA VAL A 171 3.55 -5.02 22.19
C VAL A 171 3.24 -5.46 20.76
N ILE A 172 2.57 -6.61 20.57
CA ILE A 172 2.16 -7.08 19.25
C ILE A 172 1.21 -6.08 18.57
N GLY A 173 0.18 -5.62 19.28
CA GLY A 173 -0.80 -4.67 18.75
C GLY A 173 -0.18 -3.33 18.38
N ARG A 174 0.72 -2.80 19.22
CA ARG A 174 1.50 -1.60 18.91
C ARG A 174 2.39 -1.81 17.68
N THR A 175 3.05 -2.95 17.58
CA THR A 175 3.99 -3.25 16.47
C THR A 175 3.26 -3.26 15.14
N PHE A 176 2.10 -3.92 15.04
CA PHE A 176 1.26 -3.90 13.84
C PHE A 176 0.87 -2.47 13.41
N LEU A 177 0.56 -1.59 14.36
CA LEU A 177 0.14 -0.20 14.09
C LEU A 177 1.29 0.82 14.09
N SER A 178 2.53 0.36 14.25
CA SER A 178 3.72 1.21 14.20
C SER A 178 4.21 1.40 12.78
N ASP A 179 4.99 2.46 12.56
CA ASP A 179 5.68 2.65 11.29
C ASP A 179 6.63 1.46 11.06
N THR A 180 6.78 1.04 9.81
CA THR A 180 7.59 -0.13 9.42
C THR A 180 8.99 -0.12 10.08
N ASP A 181 9.60 1.05 10.18
CA ASP A 181 10.91 1.28 10.81
C ASP A 181 10.93 0.87 12.28
N LYS A 182 9.91 1.31 13.05
CA LYS A 182 9.78 1.00 14.47
C LYS A 182 9.33 -0.45 14.69
N ALA A 183 8.51 -0.96 13.77
CA ALA A 183 8.09 -2.34 13.79
C ALA A 183 9.32 -3.26 13.65
N LEU A 184 10.21 -3.00 12.69
CA LEU A 184 11.44 -3.77 12.48
C LEU A 184 12.33 -3.84 13.72
N VAL A 185 12.50 -2.74 14.47
CA VAL A 185 13.26 -2.74 15.73
C VAL A 185 12.66 -3.72 16.74
N THR A 186 11.32 -3.73 16.85
CA THR A 186 10.61 -4.61 17.78
C THR A 186 10.66 -6.07 17.31
N LEU A 187 10.45 -6.32 16.02
CA LEU A 187 10.55 -7.66 15.42
C LEU A 187 11.95 -8.25 15.61
N LYS A 188 13.01 -7.43 15.41
CA LYS A 188 14.40 -7.83 15.63
C LYS A 188 14.68 -8.21 17.09
N ARG A 189 14.12 -7.46 18.05
CA ARG A 189 14.24 -7.76 19.49
C ARG A 189 13.72 -9.15 19.86
N TYR A 190 12.68 -9.62 19.19
CA TYR A 190 12.08 -10.94 19.42
C TYR A 190 12.55 -12.01 18.43
N ASN A 191 13.59 -11.73 17.63
CA ASN A 191 14.11 -12.64 16.60
C ASN A 191 13.03 -13.18 15.65
N VAL A 192 12.05 -12.33 15.29
CA VAL A 192 10.99 -12.73 14.35
C VAL A 192 11.60 -13.01 12.98
N SER A 193 11.30 -14.17 12.41
CA SER A 193 11.69 -14.51 11.04
C SER A 193 10.58 -14.24 10.03
N HIS A 194 9.32 -14.41 10.42
CA HIS A 194 8.17 -14.27 9.54
C HIS A 194 7.01 -13.52 10.20
N VAL A 195 6.23 -12.78 9.40
CA VAL A 195 4.97 -12.15 9.80
C VAL A 195 3.82 -12.85 9.07
N ALA A 196 2.83 -13.34 9.81
CA ALA A 196 1.62 -13.95 9.26
C ALA A 196 0.39 -13.08 9.57
N VAL A 197 -0.45 -12.87 8.56
CA VAL A 197 -1.71 -12.10 8.68
C VAL A 197 -2.86 -12.80 7.97
N LEU A 198 -4.07 -12.66 8.52
CA LEU A 198 -5.34 -13.03 7.89
C LEU A 198 -6.07 -11.78 7.39
N VAL A 199 -6.32 -11.70 6.10
CA VAL A 199 -7.09 -10.62 5.48
C VAL A 199 -8.23 -11.22 4.69
N THR A 200 -9.46 -10.96 5.12
CA THR A 200 -10.65 -11.54 4.50
C THR A 200 -11.28 -10.54 3.55
N TRP A 201 -11.06 -10.67 2.25
CA TRP A 201 -11.44 -9.66 1.27
C TRP A 201 -12.17 -10.22 0.04
N TYR A 202 -12.87 -9.35 -0.68
CA TYR A 202 -13.50 -9.67 -1.96
C TYR A 202 -13.55 -8.42 -2.84
N MET A 203 -13.59 -8.64 -4.16
CA MET A 203 -13.78 -7.55 -5.13
C MET A 203 -15.25 -7.41 -5.48
N LYS A 204 -15.73 -6.17 -5.45
CA LYS A 204 -17.04 -5.78 -6.01
C LYS A 204 -16.87 -4.43 -6.69
N ASP A 205 -17.34 -4.32 -7.94
CA ASP A 205 -17.28 -3.07 -8.73
C ASP A 205 -15.87 -2.46 -8.79
N ASN A 206 -14.85 -3.31 -8.98
CA ASN A 206 -13.43 -2.96 -8.98
C ASN A 206 -12.91 -2.28 -7.69
N THR A 207 -13.65 -2.42 -6.60
CA THR A 207 -13.32 -1.91 -5.27
C THR A 207 -13.08 -3.08 -4.31
N VAL A 208 -12.07 -2.94 -3.44
CA VAL A 208 -11.76 -3.92 -2.40
C VAL A 208 -12.75 -3.74 -1.25
N HIS A 209 -13.38 -4.85 -0.85
CA HIS A 209 -14.22 -4.92 0.33
C HIS A 209 -13.70 -6.01 1.27
N PHE A 210 -14.03 -5.89 2.55
CA PHE A 210 -13.60 -6.81 3.59
C PHE A 210 -14.80 -7.55 4.20
N TYR A 211 -14.63 -8.84 4.50
CA TYR A 211 -15.63 -9.62 5.22
C TYR A 211 -15.63 -9.31 6.72
N GLY A 212 -14.52 -8.81 7.28
CA GLY A 212 -14.46 -8.35 8.66
C GLY A 212 -14.06 -9.41 9.68
N TYR A 213 -13.39 -10.50 9.28
CA TYR A 213 -13.06 -11.62 10.19
C TYR A 213 -11.56 -11.78 10.50
N GLY A 214 -10.69 -11.08 9.77
CA GLY A 214 -9.25 -11.08 9.97
C GLY A 214 -8.74 -9.82 10.66
N GLU A 215 -7.46 -9.54 10.48
CA GLU A 215 -6.80 -8.32 10.94
C GLU A 215 -7.43 -7.05 10.33
N ASP A 216 -8.13 -7.20 9.19
CA ASP A 216 -8.91 -6.14 8.52
C ASP A 216 -9.99 -5.49 9.40
N SER A 217 -10.52 -6.21 10.40
CA SER A 217 -11.43 -5.66 11.41
C SER A 217 -10.84 -5.60 12.82
N LYS A 218 -9.84 -6.46 13.11
CA LYS A 218 -9.26 -6.59 14.45
C LYS A 218 -8.22 -5.52 14.79
N TRP A 219 -7.72 -4.75 13.82
CA TRP A 219 -6.80 -3.63 14.06
C TRP A 219 -7.31 -2.66 15.13
N TYR A 220 -8.63 -2.46 15.25
CA TYR A 220 -9.22 -1.60 16.27
C TYR A 220 -8.94 -2.12 17.69
N TRP A 221 -8.99 -3.45 17.88
CA TRP A 221 -8.63 -4.08 19.14
C TRP A 221 -7.13 -3.97 19.42
N MET A 222 -6.29 -4.08 18.38
CA MET A 222 -4.86 -3.83 18.50
C MET A 222 -4.59 -2.42 19.05
N ALA A 223 -5.29 -1.42 18.51
CA ALA A 223 -5.20 -0.03 18.97
C ALA A 223 -5.67 0.10 20.42
N ARG A 224 -6.83 -0.47 20.78
CA ARG A 224 -7.35 -0.40 22.16
C ARG A 224 -6.47 -1.06 23.20
N ILE A 225 -5.96 -2.26 22.91
CA ILE A 225 -5.12 -3.02 23.84
C ILE A 225 -3.78 -2.32 24.05
N SER A 226 -3.23 -1.71 23.00
CA SER A 226 -1.94 -1.02 23.08
C SER A 226 -2.03 0.45 23.48
N ASN A 227 -3.24 1.00 23.62
CA ASN A 227 -3.45 2.42 23.95
C ASN A 227 -2.90 2.76 25.34
N GLY A 228 -2.04 3.77 25.43
CA GLY A 228 -1.36 4.18 26.65
C GLY A 228 -0.16 3.31 27.03
N SER A 229 0.25 2.36 26.19
CA SER A 229 1.42 1.51 26.47
C SER A 229 2.74 2.26 26.19
N THR A 230 3.75 2.01 27.03
CA THR A 230 5.10 2.57 26.89
C THR A 230 6.10 1.48 26.53
N LEU A 231 6.90 1.72 25.49
CA LEU A 231 7.99 0.85 25.06
C LEU A 231 9.20 1.74 24.74
N ASP A 232 10.36 1.42 25.31
CA ASP A 232 11.62 2.17 25.12
C ASP A 232 11.51 3.69 25.40
N GLY A 233 10.73 4.06 26.43
CA GLY A 233 10.49 5.45 26.80
C GLY A 233 9.49 6.21 25.91
N GLU A 234 8.92 5.54 24.90
CA GLU A 234 7.91 6.10 24.01
C GLU A 234 6.52 5.55 24.33
N THR A 235 5.58 6.43 24.67
CA THR A 235 4.17 6.08 24.91
C THR A 235 3.36 6.25 23.63
N VAL A 236 2.50 5.27 23.32
CA VAL A 236 1.57 5.36 22.17
C VAL A 236 0.16 5.63 22.67
N ASN A 237 -0.52 6.57 22.03
CA ASN A 237 -1.93 6.83 22.23
C ASN A 237 -2.66 6.84 20.89
N PHE A 238 -3.86 6.27 20.85
CA PHE A 238 -4.72 6.21 19.68
C PHE A 238 -6.00 7.00 19.95
N TYR A 239 -6.32 7.91 19.05
CA TYR A 239 -7.50 8.76 19.12
C TYR A 239 -8.37 8.55 17.90
N SER A 240 -9.67 8.33 18.13
CA SER A 240 -10.66 8.25 17.07
C SER A 240 -11.38 9.58 16.91
N ARG A 241 -11.60 10.02 15.66
CA ARG A 241 -12.46 11.17 15.35
C ARG A 241 -13.39 10.85 14.19
N ARG A 242 -14.62 11.34 14.28
CA ARG A 242 -15.61 11.23 13.20
C ARG A 242 -15.37 12.35 12.19
N VAL A 243 -15.36 12.02 10.91
CA VAL A 243 -15.18 12.97 9.81
C VAL A 243 -16.40 12.92 8.89
N GLY A 244 -16.96 14.09 8.59
CA GLY A 244 -18.18 14.25 7.79
C GLY A 244 -19.48 14.09 8.59
N GLU A 245 -20.59 14.32 7.91
CA GLU A 245 -21.95 14.28 8.48
C GLU A 245 -22.83 13.26 7.73
N GLY A 246 -23.88 12.79 8.40
CA GLY A 246 -24.84 11.84 7.81
C GLY A 246 -24.27 10.44 7.54
N GLU A 247 -24.83 9.77 6.53
CA GLU A 247 -24.51 8.38 6.14
C GLU A 247 -23.12 8.21 5.53
N GLN A 248 -22.48 9.30 5.09
CA GLN A 248 -21.14 9.28 4.50
C GLN A 248 -20.03 9.51 5.55
N ALA A 249 -20.39 9.73 6.81
CA ALA A 249 -19.43 9.95 7.87
C ALA A 249 -18.61 8.67 8.14
N TYR A 250 -17.30 8.84 8.30
CA TYR A 250 -16.37 7.75 8.61
C TYR A 250 -15.55 8.09 9.84
N THR A 251 -14.93 7.08 10.45
CA THR A 251 -14.07 7.26 11.62
C THR A 251 -12.62 7.18 11.21
N VAL A 252 -11.84 8.18 11.60
CA VAL A 252 -10.39 8.24 11.41
C VAL A 252 -9.71 7.90 12.73
N TYR A 253 -8.59 7.20 12.67
CA TYR A 253 -7.74 6.92 13.83
C TYR A 253 -6.37 7.55 13.66
N ASP A 254 -6.01 8.38 14.63
CA ASP A 254 -4.72 9.04 14.71
C ASP A 254 -3.87 8.37 15.80
N ARG A 255 -2.61 8.07 15.47
CA ARG A 255 -1.60 7.57 16.39
C ARG A 255 -0.70 8.72 16.82
N ILE A 256 -0.64 8.95 18.11
CA ILE A 256 0.23 9.94 18.75
C ILE A 256 1.30 9.19 19.54
N LEU A 257 2.56 9.55 19.30
CA LEU A 257 3.71 9.03 20.04
C LEU A 257 4.30 10.16 20.88
N THR A 258 4.53 9.88 22.16
CA THR A 258 5.12 10.84 23.11
C THR A 258 6.35 10.26 23.78
N VAL A 259 7.35 11.10 24.00
CA VAL A 259 8.55 10.79 24.80
C VAL A 259 8.60 11.82 25.93
N GLY A 260 8.36 11.36 27.16
CA GLY A 260 8.00 12.25 28.26
C GLY A 260 6.76 13.08 27.90
N ASP A 261 6.83 14.40 28.07
CA ASP A 261 5.73 15.33 27.78
C ASP A 261 5.72 15.85 26.32
N LYS A 262 6.65 15.39 25.47
CA LYS A 262 6.78 15.88 24.09
C LYS A 262 6.17 14.91 23.09
N VAL A 263 5.33 15.44 22.19
CA VAL A 263 4.83 14.71 21.01
C VAL A 263 5.96 14.59 19.98
N VAL A 264 6.35 13.36 19.65
CA VAL A 264 7.41 13.07 18.66
C VAL A 264 6.83 12.62 17.32
N SER A 265 5.58 12.16 17.29
CA SER A 265 4.89 11.77 16.06
C SER A 265 3.39 11.92 16.23
N ASN A 266 2.72 12.41 15.20
CA ASN A 266 1.27 12.42 15.07
C ASN A 266 0.93 12.03 13.63
N LYS A 267 0.33 10.85 13.44
CA LYS A 267 0.00 10.31 12.12
C LYS A 267 -1.39 9.68 12.11
N THR A 268 -2.15 9.96 11.06
CA THR A 268 -3.36 9.20 10.75
C THR A 268 -2.98 7.80 10.27
N ILE A 269 -3.46 6.77 10.96
CA ILE A 269 -3.17 5.36 10.65
C ILE A 269 -4.35 4.61 10.06
N VAL A 270 -5.58 5.11 10.22
CA VAL A 270 -6.78 4.55 9.57
C VAL A 270 -7.65 5.68 9.07
N ASP A 271 -8.07 5.61 7.82
CA ASP A 271 -8.97 6.56 7.18
C ASP A 271 -10.17 5.86 6.50
N LYS A 272 -10.85 6.54 5.56
CA LYS A 272 -11.99 5.98 4.83
C LYS A 272 -11.64 4.73 4.01
N VAL A 273 -10.39 4.59 3.58
CA VAL A 273 -9.91 3.50 2.73
C VAL A 273 -9.56 2.27 3.59
N GLY A 274 -9.08 2.50 4.82
CA GLY A 274 -8.73 1.45 5.76
C GLY A 274 -7.43 1.75 6.49
N VAL A 275 -6.70 0.70 6.87
CA VAL A 275 -5.41 0.83 7.55
C VAL A 275 -4.36 1.32 6.57
N SER A 276 -3.66 2.40 6.93
CA SER A 276 -2.63 3.03 6.11
C SER A 276 -1.41 2.13 5.92
N ASN A 277 -0.89 2.07 4.68
CA ASN A 277 0.37 1.39 4.34
C ASN A 277 1.60 1.98 5.04
N SER A 278 1.47 3.11 5.73
CA SER A 278 2.52 3.64 6.61
C SER A 278 2.73 2.77 7.85
N THR A 279 1.74 1.96 8.24
CA THR A 279 1.84 0.99 9.33
C THR A 279 2.32 -0.37 8.81
N LEU A 280 2.96 -1.17 9.67
CA LEU A 280 3.31 -2.56 9.34
C LEU A 280 2.08 -3.33 8.85
N LEU A 281 0.97 -3.22 9.58
CA LEU A 281 -0.25 -3.94 9.26
C LEU A 281 -0.80 -3.56 7.88
N GLY A 282 -0.92 -2.26 7.59
CA GLY A 282 -1.39 -1.81 6.28
C GLY A 282 -0.50 -2.30 5.13
N LEU A 283 0.83 -2.26 5.32
CA LEU A 283 1.81 -2.75 4.33
C LEU A 283 1.65 -4.25 4.03
N VAL A 284 1.54 -5.09 5.06
CA VAL A 284 1.43 -6.55 4.85
C VAL A 284 0.02 -6.96 4.41
N MET A 285 -1.01 -6.22 4.82
CA MET A 285 -2.37 -6.47 4.36
C MET A 285 -2.54 -6.11 2.89
N SER A 286 -1.91 -5.04 2.41
CA SER A 286 -2.11 -4.57 1.05
C SER A 286 -1.74 -5.64 0.01
N GLY A 287 -0.73 -6.46 0.28
CA GLY A 287 -0.32 -7.53 -0.64
C GLY A 287 -1.39 -8.61 -0.90
N ALA A 288 -2.47 -8.66 -0.12
CA ALA A 288 -3.62 -9.50 -0.42
C ALA A 288 -4.35 -9.04 -1.71
N TYR A 289 -4.45 -7.72 -1.92
CA TYR A 289 -5.27 -7.10 -2.96
C TYR A 289 -4.51 -6.13 -3.90
N SER A 290 -3.26 -5.78 -3.62
CA SER A 290 -2.39 -4.98 -4.51
C SER A 290 -1.49 -5.84 -5.40
N LYS A 291 -1.02 -5.25 -6.52
CA LYS A 291 -0.03 -5.89 -7.40
C LYS A 291 1.35 -6.01 -6.75
N GLU A 292 1.73 -5.02 -5.95
CA GLU A 292 2.97 -5.04 -5.17
C GLU A 292 2.70 -5.72 -3.83
N GLN A 293 3.50 -6.73 -3.49
CA GLN A 293 3.37 -7.48 -2.25
C GLN A 293 4.56 -7.15 -1.33
N GLY A 294 4.29 -6.40 -0.26
CA GLY A 294 5.31 -6.07 0.74
C GLY A 294 6.38 -5.10 0.24
N ASN A 295 7.61 -5.24 0.77
CA ASN A 295 8.78 -4.46 0.37
C ASN A 295 10.07 -5.25 0.63
N GLU A 296 11.24 -4.63 0.47
CA GLU A 296 12.53 -5.28 0.70
C GLU A 296 12.75 -5.79 2.14
N PHE A 297 12.08 -5.19 3.13
CA PHE A 297 12.12 -5.63 4.53
C PHE A 297 11.08 -6.70 4.86
N PHE A 298 10.01 -6.79 4.08
CA PHE A 298 8.90 -7.73 4.24
C PHE A 298 8.61 -8.36 2.88
N THR A 299 9.37 -9.40 2.54
CA THR A 299 9.24 -10.09 1.25
C THR A 299 8.19 -11.19 1.35
N PRO A 300 7.24 -11.30 0.40
CA PRO A 300 6.22 -12.36 0.44
C PRO A 300 6.88 -13.72 0.33
N ALA A 301 6.63 -14.58 1.31
CA ALA A 301 7.15 -15.95 1.37
C ALA A 301 6.08 -16.98 0.99
N PHE A 302 4.81 -16.71 1.37
CA PHE A 302 3.67 -17.55 1.04
C PHE A 302 2.39 -16.73 0.91
N VAL A 303 1.52 -17.13 -0.01
CA VAL A 303 0.16 -16.60 -0.18
C VAL A 303 -0.78 -17.78 -0.42
N SER A 304 -1.84 -17.88 0.38
CA SER A 304 -2.82 -18.97 0.30
C SER A 304 -3.69 -18.91 -0.96
N SER A 305 -4.41 -20.00 -1.26
CA SER A 305 -5.23 -20.13 -2.47
C SER A 305 -6.26 -19.01 -2.68
N ASN A 306 -6.94 -18.58 -1.61
CA ASN A 306 -7.90 -17.46 -1.67
C ASN A 306 -7.27 -16.10 -1.33
N LYS A 307 -5.94 -16.05 -1.17
CA LYS A 307 -5.18 -14.87 -0.74
C LYS A 307 -5.69 -14.27 0.57
N PHE A 308 -6.13 -15.14 1.48
CA PHE A 308 -6.59 -14.72 2.80
C PHE A 308 -5.47 -14.79 3.84
N VAL A 309 -4.60 -15.78 3.78
CA VAL A 309 -3.45 -15.88 4.68
C VAL A 309 -2.19 -15.55 3.90
N LEU A 310 -1.45 -14.56 4.39
CA LEU A 310 -0.19 -14.13 3.82
C LEU A 310 0.92 -14.30 4.85
N VAL A 311 2.06 -14.79 4.40
CA VAL A 311 3.27 -14.92 5.20
C VAL A 311 4.39 -14.15 4.53
N TYR A 312 4.97 -13.22 5.28
CA TYR A 312 6.10 -12.40 4.84
C TYR A 312 7.36 -12.82 5.59
N GLN A 313 8.45 -13.01 4.87
CA GLN A 313 9.78 -13.11 5.46
C GLN A 313 10.27 -11.72 5.87
N VAL A 314 10.81 -11.61 7.09
CA VAL A 314 11.36 -10.37 7.63
C VAL A 314 12.86 -10.31 7.33
N ASN A 315 13.27 -9.29 6.57
CA ASN A 315 14.66 -9.03 6.23
C ASN A 315 15.19 -7.85 7.04
N TYR A 316 16.18 -8.11 7.89
CA TYR A 316 16.85 -7.09 8.70
C TYR A 316 17.97 -6.39 7.93
N LEU A 317 17.60 -5.70 6.85
CA LEU A 317 18.54 -4.98 5.99
C LEU A 317 19.04 -3.69 6.67
N THR A 318 20.33 -3.40 6.51
CA THR A 318 20.93 -2.13 6.95
C THR A 318 20.50 -1.03 5.99
N ARG A 319 20.00 0.08 6.51
CA ARG A 319 19.58 1.19 5.63
C ARG A 319 20.78 1.88 5.01
N THR A 320 20.54 2.50 3.86
CA THR A 320 21.55 3.28 3.16
C THR A 320 21.02 4.66 2.81
N ASN A 321 21.94 5.62 2.74
CA ASN A 321 21.67 6.99 2.34
C ASN A 321 22.44 7.28 1.06
N LEU A 322 21.70 7.65 0.02
CA LEU A 322 22.23 7.96 -1.30
C LEU A 322 21.97 9.44 -1.59
N THR A 323 23.03 10.21 -1.81
CA THR A 323 22.94 11.64 -2.11
C THR A 323 23.29 11.91 -3.56
N ILE A 324 22.71 12.94 -4.15
CA ILE A 324 23.12 13.46 -5.46
C ILE A 324 23.40 14.95 -5.33
N ASN A 325 24.28 15.47 -6.18
CA ASN A 325 24.61 16.87 -6.34
C ASN A 325 24.88 17.18 -7.82
N LEU A 326 24.18 18.19 -8.35
CA LEU A 326 24.50 18.77 -9.66
C LEU A 326 25.44 19.96 -9.47
N GLY A 327 26.54 19.98 -10.21
CA GLY A 327 27.50 21.09 -10.16
C GLY A 327 26.90 22.44 -10.61
N ARG A 328 25.80 22.40 -11.36
CA ARG A 328 24.99 23.56 -11.79
C ARG A 328 23.52 23.15 -11.90
N LEU A 329 22.60 24.09 -11.66
CA LEU A 329 21.15 23.89 -11.85
C LEU A 329 20.62 24.54 -13.12
N ASN A 330 21.34 25.52 -13.66
CA ASN A 330 21.01 26.20 -14.91
C ASN A 330 22.29 26.30 -15.76
N MET A 331 22.15 26.03 -17.05
CA MET A 331 23.27 26.06 -18.01
C MET A 331 22.74 26.35 -19.42
N SER A 332 23.65 26.61 -20.37
CA SER A 332 23.30 26.76 -21.78
C SER A 332 24.04 25.72 -22.61
N PHE A 333 23.39 25.17 -23.63
CA PHE A 333 24.05 24.26 -24.56
C PHE A 333 25.25 24.95 -25.26
N PRO A 334 26.38 24.26 -25.51
CA PRO A 334 26.71 22.86 -25.23
C PRO A 334 27.57 22.69 -23.95
N GLU A 335 27.30 23.47 -22.90
CA GLU A 335 27.98 23.25 -21.62
C GLU A 335 27.73 21.82 -21.11
N LYS A 336 28.60 21.32 -20.24
CA LYS A 336 28.45 20.02 -19.56
C LYS A 336 28.28 20.24 -18.07
N VAL A 337 27.63 19.31 -17.38
CA VAL A 337 27.38 19.38 -15.94
C VAL A 337 27.98 18.17 -15.22
N GLU A 338 28.65 18.43 -14.11
CA GLU A 338 29.11 17.36 -13.21
C GLU A 338 27.95 16.89 -12.33
N VAL A 339 27.70 15.58 -12.34
CA VAL A 339 26.74 14.90 -11.47
C VAL A 339 27.54 14.05 -10.50
N SER A 340 27.47 14.37 -9.21
CA SER A 340 28.21 13.68 -8.16
C SER A 340 27.29 13.26 -7.02
N GLY A 341 27.79 12.44 -6.12
CA GLY A 341 27.02 11.98 -4.98
C GLY A 341 27.80 11.03 -4.09
N ARG A 342 27.12 10.51 -3.07
CA ARG A 342 27.73 9.60 -2.10
C ARG A 342 26.74 8.54 -1.63
N LEU A 343 27.22 7.31 -1.48
CA LEU A 343 26.50 6.19 -0.90
C LEU A 343 27.14 5.80 0.44
N VAL A 344 26.34 5.85 1.50
CA VAL A 344 26.74 5.46 2.85
C VAL A 344 25.69 4.57 3.50
N ASP A 345 26.06 3.83 4.54
CA ASP A 345 25.10 3.14 5.40
C ASP A 345 24.47 4.07 6.46
N GLU A 346 23.59 3.50 7.30
CA GLU A 346 22.90 4.24 8.36
C GLU A 346 23.83 4.86 9.43
N GLU A 347 25.05 4.33 9.58
CA GLU A 347 26.09 4.86 10.46
C GLU A 347 27.02 5.86 9.73
N SER A 348 26.66 6.28 8.52
CA SER A 348 27.46 7.14 7.65
C SER A 348 28.81 6.54 7.21
N ARG A 349 28.97 5.20 7.28
CA ARG A 349 30.15 4.52 6.76
C ARG A 349 30.07 4.44 5.23
N PRO A 350 31.16 4.76 4.51
CA PRO A 350 31.19 4.73 3.05
C PRO A 350 31.00 3.30 2.52
N LEU A 351 30.24 3.17 1.42
CA LEU A 351 30.05 1.90 0.74
C LEU A 351 30.70 1.96 -0.65
N SER A 352 31.84 1.28 -0.78
CA SER A 352 32.70 1.28 -1.98
C SER A 352 32.44 0.09 -2.92
N ASN A 353 32.80 0.23 -4.18
CA ASN A 353 32.70 -0.80 -5.22
C ASN A 353 31.25 -1.29 -5.46
N LEU A 354 30.29 -0.36 -5.38
CA LEU A 354 28.87 -0.63 -5.61
C LEU A 354 28.34 0.20 -6.78
N THR A 355 27.52 -0.42 -7.62
CA THR A 355 27.01 0.22 -8.84
C THR A 355 25.82 1.14 -8.55
N VAL A 356 26.04 2.44 -8.57
CA VAL A 356 25.01 3.48 -8.54
C VAL A 356 24.60 3.84 -9.96
N ARG A 357 23.29 3.88 -10.22
CA ARG A 357 22.70 4.30 -11.49
C ARG A 357 22.26 5.74 -11.43
N LEU A 358 22.86 6.60 -12.25
CA LEU A 358 22.37 7.95 -12.50
C LEU A 358 21.22 7.91 -13.50
N GLN A 359 20.14 8.62 -13.20
CA GLN A 359 18.94 8.68 -14.02
C GLN A 359 18.47 10.12 -14.20
N TYR A 360 17.80 10.38 -15.32
CA TYR A 360 17.09 11.62 -15.56
C TYR A 360 15.65 11.37 -16.02
N SER A 361 14.80 12.37 -15.90
CA SER A 361 13.41 12.38 -16.36
C SER A 361 13.11 13.70 -17.05
N GLU A 362 12.43 13.62 -18.20
CA GLU A 362 11.97 14.77 -18.99
C GLU A 362 10.48 15.05 -18.77
N ASP A 363 9.78 14.19 -18.05
CA ASP A 363 8.32 14.18 -17.90
C ASP A 363 7.87 14.39 -16.44
N GLY A 364 8.68 15.11 -15.66
CA GLY A 364 8.35 15.44 -14.27
C GLY A 364 8.43 14.25 -13.30
N GLY A 365 9.19 13.21 -13.65
CA GLY A 365 9.47 12.05 -12.80
C GLY A 365 8.59 10.84 -13.06
N ASN A 366 7.77 10.86 -14.12
CA ASN A 366 6.91 9.73 -14.50
C ASN A 366 7.74 8.58 -15.11
N THR A 367 8.70 8.91 -15.98
CA THR A 367 9.65 7.97 -16.56
C THR A 367 11.08 8.40 -16.27
N TRP A 368 11.97 7.41 -16.11
CA TRP A 368 13.37 7.63 -15.75
C TRP A 368 14.29 6.91 -16.72
N LEU A 369 15.06 7.68 -17.48
CA LEU A 369 16.08 7.23 -18.41
C LEU A 369 17.43 7.15 -17.71
N THR A 370 18.32 6.26 -18.18
CA THR A 370 19.64 6.06 -17.57
C THR A 370 20.66 7.02 -18.17
N ILE A 371 21.35 7.79 -17.33
CA ILE A 371 22.53 8.56 -17.72
C ILE A 371 23.72 7.60 -17.80
N LYS A 372 24.04 6.95 -16.67
CA LYS A 372 25.22 6.09 -16.53
C LYS A 372 25.14 5.21 -15.28
N ASP A 373 25.71 4.02 -15.36
CA ASP A 373 26.03 3.18 -14.20
C ASP A 373 27.48 3.44 -13.77
N LEU A 374 27.69 3.76 -12.49
CA LEU A 374 28.97 4.16 -11.90
C LEU A 374 29.29 3.30 -10.69
N LEU A 375 30.56 2.96 -10.49
CA LEU A 375 31.02 2.35 -9.24
C LEU A 375 31.34 3.44 -8.22
N THR A 376 30.93 3.23 -6.97
CA THR A 376 31.39 4.03 -5.85
C THR A 376 32.86 3.77 -5.57
N VAL A 377 33.62 4.83 -5.25
CA VAL A 377 35.03 4.71 -4.86
C VAL A 377 35.17 4.45 -3.35
N GLU A 378 36.38 4.37 -2.81
CA GLU A 378 36.66 3.97 -1.41
C GLU A 378 35.91 4.80 -0.36
N ASP A 379 35.72 6.09 -0.60
CA ASP A 379 35.00 7.00 0.30
C ASP A 379 33.47 7.01 0.08
N GLY A 380 32.96 6.11 -0.77
CA GLY A 380 31.56 5.97 -1.13
C GLY A 380 31.06 6.97 -2.18
N THR A 381 31.92 7.85 -2.70
CA THR A 381 31.52 8.86 -3.69
C THR A 381 31.47 8.30 -5.11
N TYR A 382 30.75 9.00 -5.97
CA TYR A 382 30.72 8.79 -7.41
C TYR A 382 30.59 10.14 -8.11
N SER A 383 31.15 10.27 -9.31
CA SER A 383 30.99 11.45 -10.16
C SER A 383 31.00 11.10 -11.64
N HIS A 384 30.26 11.86 -12.44
CA HIS A 384 30.22 11.76 -13.88
C HIS A 384 29.90 13.12 -14.52
N THR A 385 30.63 13.48 -15.57
CA THR A 385 30.32 14.64 -16.40
C THR A 385 29.28 14.26 -17.46
N TRP A 386 28.06 14.78 -17.30
CA TRP A 386 26.95 14.58 -18.22
C TRP A 386 26.90 15.69 -19.27
N ASP A 387 26.52 15.30 -20.49
CA ASP A 387 26.38 16.16 -21.68
C ASP A 387 24.90 16.17 -22.11
N PRO A 388 24.02 16.92 -21.41
CA PRO A 388 22.59 16.95 -21.69
C PRO A 388 22.25 17.80 -22.92
N GLY A 389 21.16 17.45 -23.60
CA GLY A 389 20.54 18.31 -24.61
C GLY A 389 19.81 19.50 -24.01
N VAL A 390 19.23 20.36 -24.86
CA VAL A 390 18.35 21.44 -24.41
C VAL A 390 17.05 20.88 -23.86
N GLY A 391 16.66 21.31 -22.67
CA GLY A 391 15.46 20.82 -22.01
C GLY A 391 15.43 21.08 -20.51
N GLU A 392 14.34 20.64 -19.89
CA GLU A 392 14.16 20.61 -18.44
C GLU A 392 14.27 19.15 -17.97
N TYR A 393 15.11 18.92 -16.97
CA TYR A 393 15.39 17.58 -16.47
C TYR A 393 15.21 17.50 -14.96
N LEU A 394 14.68 16.37 -14.50
CA LEU A 394 14.83 15.92 -13.11
C LEU A 394 15.90 14.85 -13.06
N VAL A 395 16.89 15.00 -12.19
CA VAL A 395 18.04 14.09 -12.08
C VAL A 395 18.05 13.45 -10.70
N ARG A 396 18.30 12.14 -10.64
CA ARG A 396 18.46 11.38 -9.39
C ARG A 396 19.49 10.26 -9.54
N ALA A 397 19.94 9.75 -8.41
CA ALA A 397 20.72 8.52 -8.33
C ALA A 397 19.87 7.41 -7.70
N ARG A 398 20.08 6.18 -8.16
CA ARG A 398 19.43 4.98 -7.63
C ARG A 398 20.45 3.88 -7.40
N TRP A 399 20.33 3.21 -6.27
CA TRP A 399 21.07 2.00 -5.95
C TRP A 399 20.12 0.89 -5.54
N SER A 400 20.31 -0.31 -6.09
CA SER A 400 19.39 -1.45 -5.90
C SER A 400 19.52 -2.14 -4.54
N GLY A 401 20.44 -1.70 -3.68
CA GLY A 401 20.75 -2.40 -2.44
C GLY A 401 21.68 -3.59 -2.66
N LEU A 402 21.93 -4.32 -1.58
CA LEU A 402 22.68 -5.59 -1.60
C LEU A 402 21.86 -6.64 -0.87
N ALA A 403 21.47 -7.69 -1.59
CA ALA A 403 20.61 -8.75 -1.07
C ALA A 403 21.10 -9.29 0.28
N GLY A 404 20.19 -9.36 1.25
CA GLY A 404 20.46 -9.85 2.60
C GLY A 404 21.31 -8.95 3.50
N LYS A 405 21.82 -7.81 3.00
CA LYS A 405 22.71 -6.93 3.79
C LYS A 405 22.26 -5.47 3.84
N TYR A 406 22.02 -4.85 2.68
CA TYR A 406 21.74 -3.42 2.57
C TYR A 406 20.46 -3.16 1.80
N ALA A 407 19.67 -2.23 2.30
CA ALA A 407 18.46 -1.78 1.64
C ALA A 407 18.78 -0.94 0.40
N SER A 408 17.89 -0.96 -0.57
CA SER A 408 17.92 -0.09 -1.74
C SER A 408 17.79 1.39 -1.35
N ALA A 409 18.33 2.28 -2.18
CA ALA A 409 18.26 3.71 -1.93
C ALA A 409 18.03 4.49 -3.22
N THR A 410 17.24 5.55 -3.13
CA THR A 410 17.06 6.54 -4.19
C THR A 410 17.35 7.91 -3.60
N SER A 411 18.17 8.71 -4.27
CA SER A 411 18.50 10.04 -3.81
C SER A 411 17.31 10.99 -3.90
N GLN A 412 17.45 12.17 -3.30
CA GLN A 412 16.63 13.31 -3.66
C GLN A 412 16.74 13.62 -5.16
N THR A 413 15.72 14.26 -5.70
CA THR A 413 15.70 14.71 -7.10
C THR A 413 16.17 16.16 -7.19
N GLN A 414 17.00 16.48 -8.18
CA GLN A 414 17.39 17.85 -8.50
C GLN A 414 16.95 18.24 -9.91
N ALA A 415 16.49 19.49 -10.07
CA ALA A 415 16.09 20.02 -11.36
C ALA A 415 17.30 20.64 -12.09
N LEU A 416 17.39 20.42 -13.39
CA LEU A 416 18.38 21.02 -14.29
C LEU A 416 17.66 21.65 -15.49
N SER A 417 17.89 22.95 -15.68
CA SER A 417 17.45 23.67 -16.88
C SER A 417 18.62 23.88 -17.84
N VAL A 418 18.49 23.36 -19.05
CA VAL A 418 19.46 23.54 -20.13
C VAL A 418 18.83 24.43 -21.20
N LEU A 419 19.23 25.70 -21.19
CA LEU A 419 18.78 26.69 -22.17
C LEU A 419 19.48 26.49 -23.51
N LYS A 420 18.86 26.99 -24.58
CA LYS A 420 19.47 27.03 -25.90
C LYS A 420 20.81 27.78 -25.87
N GLY A 421 21.77 27.27 -26.64
CA GLY A 421 23.06 27.92 -26.83
C GLY A 421 22.91 29.23 -27.60
N LYS A 422 23.82 30.18 -27.34
CA LYS A 422 23.86 31.45 -28.06
C LYS A 422 24.92 31.39 -29.16
N PRO A 423 24.51 31.26 -30.44
CA PRO A 423 25.45 31.24 -31.55
C PRO A 423 26.00 32.65 -31.82
N THR A 424 27.04 32.73 -32.63
CA THR A 424 27.52 34.01 -33.20
C THR A 424 27.33 34.00 -34.71
N VAL A 425 26.62 35.00 -35.24
CA VAL A 425 26.47 35.22 -36.69
C VAL A 425 27.31 36.42 -37.10
N LYS A 426 28.29 36.20 -37.97
CA LYS A 426 29.14 37.25 -38.55
C LYS A 426 28.78 37.45 -40.01
N LEU A 427 28.62 38.71 -40.41
CA LEU A 427 28.40 39.11 -41.80
C LEU A 427 29.60 39.90 -42.29
N ASN A 428 30.15 39.51 -43.43
CA ASN A 428 31.10 40.30 -44.21
C ASN A 428 30.54 40.54 -45.61
N VAL A 429 30.75 41.73 -46.15
CA VAL A 429 30.22 42.15 -47.46
C VAL A 429 31.32 42.87 -48.21
N GLU A 430 31.59 42.44 -49.46
CA GLU A 430 32.68 42.99 -50.26
C GLU A 430 32.30 43.13 -51.75
N PRO A 431 32.47 44.33 -52.37
CA PRO A 431 32.92 45.57 -51.74
C PRO A 431 31.78 46.29 -50.97
N THR A 432 32.14 47.11 -49.99
CA THR A 432 31.17 47.97 -49.26
C THR A 432 30.84 49.28 -50.01
N VAL A 433 31.60 49.62 -51.05
CA VAL A 433 31.33 50.74 -51.96
C VAL A 433 31.36 50.22 -53.38
N THR A 434 30.31 50.43 -54.15
CA THR A 434 30.18 49.93 -55.53
C THR A 434 29.33 50.87 -56.40
N SER A 435 29.29 50.62 -57.71
CA SER A 435 28.34 51.25 -58.64
C SER A 435 27.13 50.36 -58.88
N LEU A 436 26.00 50.98 -59.21
CA LEU A 436 24.75 50.29 -59.56
C LEU A 436 25.00 49.27 -60.68
N GLY A 437 24.42 48.07 -60.52
CA GLY A 437 24.56 46.98 -61.49
C GLY A 437 25.72 46.01 -61.26
N LYS A 438 26.62 46.27 -60.31
CA LYS A 438 27.67 45.32 -59.89
C LYS A 438 27.17 44.38 -58.79
N ASN A 439 27.67 43.14 -58.79
CA ASN A 439 27.37 42.17 -57.74
C ASN A 439 28.30 42.39 -56.54
N ILE A 440 27.75 42.22 -55.36
CA ILE A 440 28.43 42.29 -54.07
C ILE A 440 28.49 40.87 -53.50
N SER A 441 29.67 40.47 -53.03
CA SER A 441 29.86 39.18 -52.36
C SER A 441 29.43 39.31 -50.90
N VAL A 442 28.56 38.40 -50.47
CA VAL A 442 28.12 38.28 -49.07
C VAL A 442 28.78 37.03 -48.50
N ASP A 443 29.42 37.12 -47.33
CA ASP A 443 29.96 35.98 -46.57
C ASP A 443 29.36 36.01 -45.16
N VAL A 444 28.41 35.11 -44.91
CA VAL A 444 27.81 34.90 -43.59
C VAL A 444 28.44 33.67 -42.96
N ARG A 445 28.97 33.84 -41.74
CA ARG A 445 29.56 32.76 -40.94
C ARG A 445 28.87 32.61 -39.59
N ILE A 446 28.45 31.39 -39.28
CA ILE A 446 27.79 30.99 -38.03
C ILE A 446 28.79 30.19 -37.19
N TYR A 447 28.87 30.52 -35.90
CA TYR A 447 29.69 29.82 -34.92
C TYR A 447 28.82 29.34 -33.74
N PRO A 448 28.84 28.05 -33.39
CA PRO A 448 29.59 26.96 -34.04
C PRO A 448 29.13 26.69 -35.48
N GLN A 449 29.89 25.88 -36.23
CA GLN A 449 29.64 25.61 -37.65
C GLN A 449 28.38 24.76 -37.83
N LEU A 450 27.23 25.42 -37.95
CA LEU A 450 25.91 24.80 -38.04
C LEU A 450 25.38 24.82 -39.48
N SER A 451 24.81 23.70 -39.93
CA SER A 451 24.19 23.59 -41.26
C SER A 451 22.65 23.60 -41.20
N GLU A 452 22.09 23.42 -40.02
CA GLU A 452 20.64 23.53 -39.78
C GLU A 452 20.25 25.00 -39.56
N GLY A 453 19.01 25.35 -39.84
CA GLY A 453 18.48 26.70 -39.68
C GLY A 453 18.77 27.59 -40.89
N GLN A 454 17.74 28.28 -41.34
CA GLN A 454 17.79 29.17 -42.49
C GLN A 454 18.51 30.49 -42.19
N VAL A 455 19.34 30.95 -43.13
CA VAL A 455 19.95 32.28 -43.15
C VAL A 455 19.19 33.18 -44.11
N THR A 456 18.83 34.37 -43.65
CA THR A 456 18.20 35.43 -44.43
C THR A 456 19.15 36.62 -44.46
N PHE A 457 19.64 36.98 -45.64
CA PHE A 457 20.31 38.25 -45.88
C PHE A 457 19.25 39.32 -46.11
N GLU A 458 19.21 40.30 -45.22
CA GLU A 458 18.22 41.37 -45.19
C GLU A 458 18.86 42.71 -45.53
N VAL A 459 18.11 43.54 -46.26
CA VAL A 459 18.53 44.88 -46.67
C VAL A 459 17.51 45.91 -46.17
N SER A 460 17.98 47.13 -45.89
CA SER A 460 17.15 48.24 -45.44
C SER A 460 17.73 49.56 -45.98
N THR A 461 16.87 50.48 -46.43
CA THR A 461 17.28 51.81 -46.89
C THR A 461 17.11 52.89 -45.81
N ASP A 462 16.34 52.61 -44.76
CA ASP A 462 16.01 53.52 -43.66
C ASP A 462 16.56 53.04 -42.30
N ASN A 463 17.23 51.89 -42.26
CA ASN A 463 17.68 51.19 -41.06
C ASN A 463 16.55 50.83 -40.06
N ARG A 464 15.30 50.77 -40.53
CA ARG A 464 14.12 50.47 -39.71
C ARG A 464 13.31 49.34 -40.32
N THR A 465 13.06 49.42 -41.61
CA THR A 465 12.29 48.44 -42.38
C THR A 465 13.25 47.52 -43.11
N TRP A 466 13.20 46.23 -42.79
CA TRP A 466 14.11 45.22 -43.33
C TRP A 466 13.37 44.32 -44.31
N THR A 467 13.92 44.15 -45.50
CA THR A 467 13.38 43.26 -46.53
C THR A 467 14.34 42.10 -46.79
N PRO A 468 13.84 40.86 -46.90
CA PRO A 468 14.68 39.71 -47.23
C PRO A 468 15.13 39.80 -48.69
N ALA A 469 16.43 39.87 -48.92
CA ALA A 469 17.01 39.93 -50.26
C ALA A 469 17.43 38.54 -50.76
N ILE A 470 18.03 37.71 -49.90
CA ILE A 470 18.45 36.35 -50.25
C ILE A 470 18.22 35.44 -49.06
N ILE A 471 17.67 34.25 -49.31
CA ILE A 471 17.41 33.25 -48.29
C ILE A 471 18.07 31.94 -48.69
N GLY A 472 18.73 31.27 -47.76
CA GLY A 472 19.35 29.97 -48.01
C GLY A 472 19.69 29.21 -46.75
N GLN A 473 20.24 28.01 -46.94
CA GLN A 473 20.74 27.18 -45.85
C GLN A 473 22.27 27.31 -45.78
N PRO A 474 22.86 27.46 -44.59
CA PRO A 474 24.29 27.43 -44.42
C PRO A 474 24.82 26.00 -44.63
N VAL A 475 26.04 25.87 -45.15
CA VAL A 475 26.75 24.60 -45.23
C VAL A 475 27.99 24.71 -44.35
N GLN A 476 28.07 23.89 -43.31
CA GLN A 476 29.13 23.96 -42.28
C GLN A 476 29.29 25.38 -41.70
N GLY A 477 28.17 26.04 -41.42
CA GLY A 477 28.15 27.40 -40.87
C GLY A 477 28.48 28.50 -41.87
N VAL A 478 28.58 28.21 -43.18
CA VAL A 478 28.95 29.21 -44.21
C VAL A 478 27.81 29.38 -45.21
N PHE A 479 27.44 30.64 -45.48
CA PHE A 479 26.48 31.00 -46.51
C PHE A 479 26.99 32.20 -47.32
N THR A 480 27.35 31.97 -48.59
CA THR A 480 28.07 32.95 -49.43
C THR A 480 27.33 33.30 -50.74
N PRO A 481 26.17 33.98 -50.69
CA PRO A 481 25.47 34.37 -51.91
C PRO A 481 26.09 35.62 -52.56
N LYS A 482 25.67 35.90 -53.80
CA LYS A 482 25.94 37.18 -54.47
C LYS A 482 24.67 38.01 -54.48
N TRP A 483 24.75 39.25 -54.00
CA TRP A 483 23.64 40.20 -53.98
C TRP A 483 23.88 41.34 -54.96
N ARG A 484 22.81 41.80 -55.62
CA ARG A 484 22.86 42.94 -56.55
C ARG A 484 21.86 44.01 -56.08
N PRO A 485 22.32 45.22 -55.73
CA PRO A 485 21.43 46.32 -55.35
C PRO A 485 20.50 46.73 -56.50
N GLU A 486 19.25 47.05 -56.16
CA GLU A 486 18.21 47.43 -57.14
C GLU A 486 18.26 48.92 -57.54
N ALA A 487 18.77 49.78 -56.67
CA ALA A 487 18.89 51.22 -56.89
C ALA A 487 20.22 51.77 -56.33
N ALA A 488 20.58 52.99 -56.73
CA ALA A 488 21.67 53.72 -56.11
C ALA A 488 21.24 54.27 -54.74
N GLY A 489 22.15 54.36 -53.78
CA GLY A 489 21.86 54.84 -52.43
C GLY A 489 22.68 54.14 -51.34
N VAL A 490 22.32 54.40 -50.09
CA VAL A 490 22.94 53.77 -48.91
C VAL A 490 22.03 52.63 -48.45
N TYR A 491 22.61 51.44 -48.33
CA TYR A 491 21.94 50.25 -47.82
C TYR A 491 22.55 49.84 -46.48
N TYR A 492 21.68 49.58 -45.51
CA TYR A 492 22.00 48.87 -44.28
C TYR A 492 21.71 47.40 -44.52
N VAL A 493 22.70 46.54 -44.29
CA VAL A 493 22.58 45.11 -44.54
C VAL A 493 22.91 44.31 -43.29
N ARG A 494 22.18 43.22 -43.07
CA ARG A 494 22.41 42.27 -41.96
C ARG A 494 22.06 40.86 -42.40
N ALA A 495 22.52 39.87 -41.64
CA ALA A 495 22.12 38.49 -41.80
C ALA A 495 21.41 38.02 -40.53
N SER A 496 20.21 37.46 -40.67
CA SER A 496 19.50 36.76 -39.59
C SER A 496 19.54 35.25 -39.81
N TRP A 497 19.72 34.50 -38.74
CA TRP A 497 19.68 33.05 -38.72
C TRP A 497 18.59 32.58 -37.77
N THR A 498 17.80 31.62 -38.21
CA THR A 498 16.55 31.20 -37.56
C THR A 498 16.71 30.37 -36.28
N GLY A 499 17.93 29.91 -35.95
CA GLY A 499 18.15 29.01 -34.81
C GLY A 499 17.98 27.53 -35.15
N THR A 500 18.17 26.68 -34.15
CA THR A 500 17.86 25.24 -34.20
C THR A 500 17.08 24.83 -32.94
N ALA A 501 16.85 23.53 -32.75
CA ALA A 501 16.39 23.00 -31.47
C ALA A 501 17.36 23.36 -30.31
N GLU A 502 18.66 23.44 -30.59
CA GLU A 502 19.73 23.57 -29.60
C GLU A 502 20.27 24.99 -29.45
N TYR A 503 20.11 25.84 -30.48
CA TYR A 503 20.65 27.21 -30.50
C TYR A 503 19.56 28.25 -30.76
N GLU A 504 19.68 29.40 -30.10
CA GLU A 504 18.78 30.55 -30.29
C GLU A 504 18.93 31.17 -31.68
N ALA A 505 17.86 31.79 -32.19
CA ALA A 505 17.93 32.61 -33.39
C ALA A 505 18.81 33.84 -33.15
N MET A 506 19.57 34.28 -34.16
CA MET A 506 20.51 35.39 -34.00
C MET A 506 20.68 36.22 -35.27
N THR A 507 20.92 37.52 -35.07
CA THR A 507 21.15 38.48 -36.16
C THR A 507 22.56 39.05 -36.05
N SER A 508 23.23 39.20 -37.19
CA SER A 508 24.55 39.81 -37.28
C SER A 508 24.52 41.30 -36.91
N ARG A 509 25.71 41.87 -36.72
CA ARG A 509 25.87 43.32 -36.76
C ARG A 509 25.50 43.85 -38.16
N ILE A 510 25.05 45.11 -38.20
CA ILE A 510 24.70 45.80 -39.44
C ILE A 510 25.98 46.28 -40.14
N VAL A 511 26.04 46.07 -41.45
CA VAL A 511 27.08 46.60 -42.34
C VAL A 511 26.45 47.65 -43.25
N VAL A 512 27.17 48.74 -43.54
CA VAL A 512 26.70 49.80 -44.43
C VAL A 512 27.35 49.62 -45.79
N VAL A 513 26.54 49.65 -46.85
CA VAL A 513 26.97 49.53 -48.24
C VAL A 513 26.52 50.78 -49.01
N THR A 514 27.43 51.42 -49.74
CA THR A 514 27.14 52.60 -50.56
C THR A 514 27.18 52.23 -52.05
N VAL A 515 26.10 52.53 -52.76
CA VAL A 515 25.93 52.24 -54.19
C VAL A 515 25.82 53.56 -54.95
N GLY A 516 26.84 53.88 -55.75
CA GLY A 516 26.83 55.04 -56.65
C GLY A 516 26.01 54.78 -57.92
N GLU A 517 25.61 55.85 -58.61
CA GLU A 517 24.90 55.75 -59.89
C GLU A 517 25.75 55.05 -60.96
N LEU A 518 25.08 54.50 -61.99
CA LEU A 518 25.71 53.90 -63.16
C LEU A 518 26.60 54.96 -63.84
N GLN A 519 27.91 54.72 -63.88
CA GLN A 519 28.81 55.43 -64.79
C GLN A 519 28.80 54.76 -66.16
#